data_AF-A0A7W6PLS2-F1
#
_entry.id   AF-A0A7W6PLS2-F1
#
_cell.length_a   1.000
_cell.length_b   1.000
_cell.length_c   1.000
_cell.angle_alpha   90.00
_cell.angle_beta   90.00
_cell.angle_gamma   90.00
#
_symmetry.space_group_name_H-M   'P 1'
#
loop_
_entity.id
_entity.type
_entity.pdbx_description
1 polymer ?
#
loop_
_entity_poly.entity_id
_entity_poly.type
_entity_poly.pdbx_seq_one_letter_code
_entity_poly.pdbx_strand_id
1 'polypeptide(L)'
;MIIYLHGGAFAMGSIRTHRDIARRLAQTSGFPVLLVGYSLTPASPYPAALDDVISVYEILRAGRVFPRPLAFAGDSAGGNLAIAATFRILERGREPPFALALFSPWLDLANSANKHESGTAREYMLDRAFLESAAEEYANGIRLDDPRISPINGPIHRLPPVHVCAAETELLASDSERLVQRGQELGVDAELQLWADQMHAFPTFAAVLPEGVSAVKKAAAFLVARAKTAKIS
;
A
#
# COMPACT_ATOMS: atom_id res chain seq x y z
N MET A 1 14.63 3.96 -6.15
CA MET A 1 14.29 4.35 -4.75
C MET A 1 12.90 3.86 -4.41
N ILE A 2 12.51 3.85 -3.13
CA ILE A 2 11.17 3.45 -2.69
C ILE A 2 10.52 4.64 -1.96
N ILE A 3 9.31 5.02 -2.34
CA ILE A 3 8.45 5.86 -1.49
C ILE A 3 7.60 4.92 -0.64
N TYR A 4 7.67 5.06 0.67
CA TYR A 4 6.88 4.30 1.62
C TYR A 4 5.74 5.16 2.17
N LEU A 5 4.52 4.65 2.05
CA LEU A 5 3.28 5.27 2.50
C LEU A 5 2.78 4.47 3.70
N HIS A 6 2.76 5.09 4.87
CA HIS A 6 2.37 4.40 6.10
C HIS A 6 0.88 4.09 6.13
N GLY A 7 0.49 3.02 6.83
CA GLY A 7 -0.90 2.76 7.17
C GLY A 7 -1.38 3.58 8.37
N GLY A 8 -2.57 3.23 8.85
CA GLY A 8 -3.26 3.95 9.92
C GLY A 8 -4.60 4.54 9.50
N ALA A 9 -5.32 3.87 8.59
CA ALA A 9 -6.69 4.22 8.19
C ALA A 9 -6.89 5.71 7.79
N PHE A 10 -5.87 6.34 7.22
CA PHE A 10 -5.81 7.78 6.87
C PHE A 10 -5.91 8.76 8.06
N ALA A 11 -6.15 8.27 9.28
CA ALA A 11 -6.35 9.08 10.49
C ALA A 11 -5.14 9.04 11.44
N MET A 12 -4.30 8.00 11.35
CA MET A 12 -3.18 7.76 12.25
C MET A 12 -1.93 7.29 11.51
N GLY A 13 -0.87 7.02 12.28
CA GLY A 13 0.44 6.69 11.75
C GLY A 13 1.30 7.94 11.53
N SER A 14 2.58 7.71 11.24
CA SER A 14 3.56 8.75 10.94
C SER A 14 4.89 8.14 10.50
N ILE A 15 5.80 8.99 10.02
CA ILE A 15 7.20 8.63 9.77
C ILE A 15 7.92 8.02 11.00
N ARG A 16 7.45 8.27 12.22
CA ARG A 16 8.04 7.69 13.44
C ARG A 16 7.59 6.24 13.62
N THR A 17 6.28 6.00 13.49
CA THR A 17 5.69 4.66 13.66
C THR A 17 6.19 3.66 12.62
N HIS A 18 6.44 4.10 11.39
CA HIS A 18 6.87 3.22 10.28
C HIS A 18 8.37 3.28 9.99
N ARG A 19 9.15 3.91 10.89
CA ARG A 19 10.61 4.06 10.70
C ARG A 19 11.32 2.71 10.58
N ASP A 20 10.93 1.72 11.38
CA ASP A 20 11.64 0.44 11.42
C ASP A 20 11.44 -0.37 10.13
N ILE A 21 10.20 -0.50 9.64
CA ILE A 21 9.94 -1.18 8.35
C ILE A 21 10.65 -0.47 7.19
N ALA A 22 10.62 0.86 7.14
CA ALA A 22 11.33 1.63 6.11
C ALA A 22 12.85 1.38 6.17
N ARG A 23 13.43 1.40 7.37
CA ARG A 23 14.86 1.09 7.59
C ARG A 23 15.20 -0.31 7.11
N ARG A 24 14.40 -1.33 7.46
CA ARG A 24 14.62 -2.72 7.05
C ARG A 24 14.49 -2.91 5.56
N LEU A 25 13.49 -2.28 4.95
CA LEU A 25 13.30 -2.32 3.51
C LEU A 25 14.49 -1.67 2.79
N ALA A 26 15.01 -0.54 3.29
CA ALA A 26 16.20 0.10 2.76
C ALA A 26 17.44 -0.80 2.86
N GLN A 27 17.69 -1.37 4.05
CA GLN A 27 18.82 -2.27 4.28
C GLN A 27 18.78 -3.53 3.42
N THR A 28 17.59 -4.10 3.23
CA THR A 28 17.44 -5.38 2.53
C THR A 28 17.41 -5.22 1.01
N SER A 29 16.79 -4.14 0.51
CA SER A 29 16.71 -3.87 -0.94
C SER A 29 17.94 -3.15 -1.48
N GLY A 30 18.70 -2.46 -0.62
CA GLY A 30 19.76 -1.54 -1.03
C GLY A 30 19.24 -0.24 -1.66
N PHE A 31 17.91 -0.02 -1.70
CA PHE A 31 17.33 1.22 -2.20
C PHE A 31 17.17 2.26 -1.08
N PRO A 32 17.38 3.56 -1.37
CA PRO A 32 16.90 4.62 -0.50
C PRO A 32 15.37 4.51 -0.34
N VAL A 33 14.89 4.66 0.90
CA VAL A 33 13.47 4.67 1.24
C VAL A 33 13.09 6.06 1.78
N LEU A 34 12.10 6.69 1.15
CA LEU A 34 11.50 7.94 1.62
C LEU A 34 10.16 7.65 2.29
N LEU A 35 10.03 7.94 3.58
CA LEU A 35 8.75 7.94 4.28
C LEU A 35 8.03 9.27 4.07
N VAL A 36 6.78 9.21 3.61
CA VAL A 36 5.94 10.40 3.46
C VAL A 36 5.10 10.58 4.70
N GLY A 37 5.22 11.74 5.37
CA GLY A 37 4.26 12.16 6.40
C GLY A 37 3.13 12.94 5.75
N TYR A 38 2.16 12.21 5.18
CA TYR A 38 1.03 12.81 4.45
C TYR A 38 -0.06 13.31 5.41
N SER A 39 -0.92 14.19 4.90
CA SER A 39 -2.04 14.78 5.64
C SER A 39 -3.06 13.74 6.11
N LEU A 40 -3.56 13.89 7.34
CA LEU A 40 -4.45 12.92 7.99
C LEU A 40 -5.84 13.51 8.27
N THR A 41 -6.83 12.64 8.35
CA THR A 41 -8.18 12.97 8.82
C THR A 41 -8.18 13.16 10.36
N PRO A 42 -9.15 13.91 10.92
CA PRO A 42 -10.26 14.62 10.25
C PRO A 42 -9.84 15.97 9.66
N ALA A 43 -8.64 16.45 9.98
CA ALA A 43 -8.18 17.79 9.60
C ALA A 43 -8.10 17.97 8.08
N SER A 44 -7.69 16.92 7.37
CA SER A 44 -7.42 16.94 5.94
C SER A 44 -7.92 15.65 5.27
N PRO A 45 -9.22 15.56 4.96
CA PRO A 45 -9.78 14.38 4.33
C PRO A 45 -9.44 14.33 2.83
N TYR A 46 -9.97 13.36 2.10
CA TYR A 46 -9.72 13.23 0.66
C TYR A 46 -9.99 14.57 -0.08
N PRO A 47 -9.10 14.99 -1.01
CA PRO A 47 -7.94 14.28 -1.56
C PRO A 47 -6.58 14.59 -0.90
N ALA A 48 -6.52 15.22 0.27
CA ALA A 48 -5.28 15.82 0.80
C ALA A 48 -4.09 14.85 0.87
N ALA A 49 -4.27 13.67 1.46
CA ALA A 49 -3.22 12.64 1.54
C ALA A 49 -2.69 12.24 0.15
N LEU A 50 -3.57 12.09 -0.84
CA LEU A 50 -3.20 11.73 -2.21
C LEU A 50 -2.42 12.88 -2.87
N ASP A 51 -2.88 14.12 -2.71
CA ASP A 51 -2.22 15.29 -3.28
C ASP A 51 -0.81 15.51 -2.69
N ASP A 52 -0.61 15.21 -1.41
CA ASP A 52 0.72 15.21 -0.78
C ASP A 52 1.66 14.19 -1.42
N VAL A 53 1.21 12.94 -1.58
CA VAL A 53 1.99 11.86 -2.20
C VAL A 53 2.37 12.23 -3.64
N ILE A 54 1.43 12.79 -4.39
CA ILE A 54 1.66 13.24 -5.77
C ILE A 54 2.64 14.41 -5.82
N SER A 55 2.57 15.35 -4.87
CA SER A 55 3.53 16.46 -4.77
C SER A 55 4.94 15.95 -4.51
N VAL A 56 5.10 14.98 -3.61
CA VAL A 56 6.39 14.33 -3.35
C VAL A 56 6.91 13.63 -4.61
N TYR A 57 6.07 12.87 -5.32
CA TYR A 57 6.44 12.23 -6.58
C TYR A 57 6.94 13.25 -7.60
N GLU A 58 6.22 14.35 -7.83
CA GLU A 58 6.60 15.37 -8.82
C GLU A 58 7.93 16.06 -8.44
N ILE A 59 8.14 16.36 -7.15
CA ILE A 59 9.42 16.93 -6.66
C ILE A 59 10.58 15.97 -6.94
N LEU A 60 10.41 14.68 -6.64
CA LEU A 60 11.44 13.65 -6.89
C LEU A 60 11.71 13.45 -8.39
N ARG A 61 10.69 13.59 -9.24
CA ARG A 61 10.84 13.50 -10.70
C ARG A 61 11.53 14.71 -11.30
N ALA A 62 11.29 15.91 -10.75
CA ALA A 62 11.93 17.15 -11.20
C ALA A 62 13.39 17.26 -10.74
N GLY A 63 13.69 16.78 -9.53
CA GLY A 63 15.04 16.74 -8.99
C GLY A 63 15.87 15.67 -9.67
N ARG A 64 16.90 16.06 -10.45
CA ARG A 64 17.90 15.16 -11.08
C ARG A 64 18.75 14.34 -10.09
N VAL A 65 18.35 14.25 -8.82
CA VAL A 65 19.16 13.81 -7.67
C VAL A 65 18.92 12.35 -7.31
N PHE A 66 17.87 11.71 -7.82
CA PHE A 66 17.61 10.29 -7.50
C PHE A 66 17.59 9.40 -8.75
N PRO A 67 18.32 8.27 -8.72
CA PRO A 67 18.33 7.35 -9.84
C PRO A 67 16.94 6.74 -10.03
N ARG A 68 16.41 6.91 -11.25
CA ARG A 68 15.33 6.05 -11.76
C ARG A 68 15.79 4.59 -11.70
N PRO A 69 14.89 3.64 -11.44
CA PRO A 69 13.43 3.79 -11.33
C PRO A 69 12.92 3.93 -9.86
N LEU A 70 11.66 4.35 -9.70
CA LEU A 70 10.97 4.56 -8.41
C LEU A 70 9.91 3.48 -8.16
N ALA A 71 9.82 2.92 -6.95
CA ALA A 71 8.72 2.04 -6.53
C ALA A 71 7.90 2.68 -5.41
N PHE A 72 6.66 2.24 -5.24
CA PHE A 72 5.90 2.50 -4.03
C PHE A 72 5.84 1.26 -3.15
N ALA A 73 5.84 1.50 -1.84
CA ALA A 73 5.50 0.52 -0.85
C ALA A 73 4.53 1.13 0.16
N GLY A 74 3.68 0.32 0.77
CA GLY A 74 2.81 0.82 1.82
C GLY A 74 1.94 -0.26 2.42
N ASP A 75 1.46 0.01 3.62
CA ASP A 75 0.64 -0.90 4.38
C ASP A 75 -0.78 -0.34 4.59
N SER A 76 -1.80 -1.20 4.60
CA SER A 76 -3.19 -0.79 4.88
C SER A 76 -3.64 0.41 4.02
N ALA A 77 -4.03 1.53 4.65
CA ALA A 77 -4.36 2.78 3.96
C ALA A 77 -3.19 3.36 3.11
N GLY A 78 -1.94 3.13 3.51
CA GLY A 78 -0.78 3.46 2.68
C GLY A 78 -0.68 2.59 1.41
N GLY A 79 -1.13 1.34 1.49
CA GLY A 79 -1.29 0.47 0.34
C GLY A 79 -2.38 0.97 -0.63
N ASN A 80 -3.48 1.50 -0.08
CA ASN A 80 -4.49 2.23 -0.86
C ASN A 80 -3.86 3.40 -1.62
N LEU A 81 -3.19 4.30 -0.90
CA LEU A 81 -2.56 5.50 -1.46
C LEU A 81 -1.54 5.14 -2.54
N ALA A 82 -0.80 4.05 -2.38
CA ALA A 82 0.16 3.60 -3.38
C ALA A 82 -0.52 3.29 -4.72
N ILE A 83 -1.66 2.60 -4.69
CA ILE A 83 -2.43 2.30 -5.91
C ILE A 83 -3.12 3.56 -6.45
N ALA A 84 -3.80 4.32 -5.60
CA ALA A 84 -4.50 5.55 -6.00
C ALA A 84 -3.53 6.58 -6.62
N ALA A 85 -2.35 6.75 -6.03
CA ALA A 85 -1.30 7.61 -6.59
C ALA A 85 -0.78 7.08 -7.93
N THR A 86 -0.61 5.76 -8.07
CA THR A 86 -0.23 5.15 -9.35
C THR A 86 -1.24 5.48 -10.45
N PHE A 87 -2.54 5.35 -10.17
CA PHE A 87 -3.58 5.74 -11.13
C PHE A 87 -3.53 7.23 -11.47
N ARG A 88 -3.42 8.10 -10.47
CA ARG A 88 -3.32 9.56 -10.72
C ARG A 88 -2.08 9.93 -11.54
N ILE A 89 -0.95 9.26 -11.34
CA ILE A 89 0.29 9.45 -12.12
C ILE A 89 0.05 9.03 -13.58
N LEU A 90 -0.57 7.87 -13.79
CA LEU A 90 -0.89 7.33 -15.11
C LEU A 90 -1.93 8.18 -15.86
N GLU A 91 -2.91 8.75 -15.17
CA GLU A 91 -3.88 9.70 -15.72
C GLU A 91 -3.22 10.99 -16.21
N ARG A 92 -2.16 11.43 -15.52
CA ARG A 92 -1.36 12.61 -15.89
C ARG A 92 -0.32 12.33 -16.99
N GLY A 93 -0.32 11.13 -17.57
CA GLY A 93 0.66 10.73 -18.60
C GLY A 93 2.10 10.73 -18.07
N ARG A 94 2.28 10.51 -16.77
CA ARG A 94 3.60 10.43 -16.12
C ARG A 94 4.05 8.98 -15.99
N GLU A 95 5.36 8.79 -15.83
CA GLU A 95 5.96 7.46 -15.68
C GLU A 95 5.55 6.84 -14.33
N PRO A 96 4.83 5.71 -14.31
CA PRO A 96 4.39 5.08 -13.06
C PRO A 96 5.58 4.56 -12.24
N PRO A 97 5.38 4.19 -10.96
CA PRO A 97 6.36 3.39 -10.26
C PRO A 97 6.63 2.08 -11.02
N PHE A 98 7.86 1.56 -10.96
CA PHE A 98 8.21 0.31 -11.65
C PHE A 98 7.63 -0.94 -10.98
N ALA A 99 7.21 -0.83 -9.72
CA ALA A 99 6.60 -1.90 -8.95
C ALA A 99 5.91 -1.33 -7.70
N LEU A 100 4.97 -2.12 -7.16
CA LEU A 100 4.30 -1.89 -5.88
C LEU A 100 4.61 -3.03 -4.90
N ALA A 101 4.88 -2.70 -3.64
CA ALA A 101 4.99 -3.67 -2.55
C ALA A 101 4.00 -3.30 -1.43
N LEU A 102 2.94 -4.09 -1.29
CA LEU A 102 1.79 -3.78 -0.46
C LEU A 102 1.70 -4.76 0.72
N PHE A 103 1.43 -4.23 1.91
CA PHE A 103 1.25 -5.02 3.13
C PHE A 103 -0.18 -4.84 3.65
N SER A 104 -1.00 -5.88 3.60
CA SER A 104 -2.40 -5.84 4.06
C SER A 104 -3.17 -4.62 3.52
N PRO A 105 -3.15 -4.32 2.21
CA PRO A 105 -3.70 -3.09 1.67
C PRO A 105 -5.22 -2.99 1.88
N TRP A 106 -5.70 -1.79 2.23
CA TRP A 106 -7.13 -1.50 2.34
C TRP A 106 -7.62 -0.86 1.04
N LEU A 107 -8.31 -1.60 0.17
CA LEU A 107 -8.56 -1.22 -1.23
C LEU A 107 -10.04 -0.99 -1.55
N ASP A 108 -10.93 -1.47 -0.68
CA ASP A 108 -12.38 -1.32 -0.74
C ASP A 108 -12.89 -0.62 0.53
N LEU A 109 -13.02 0.70 0.50
CA LEU A 109 -13.52 1.49 1.64
C LEU A 109 -15.01 1.27 1.90
N ALA A 110 -15.75 0.70 0.94
CA ALA A 110 -17.12 0.24 1.20
C ALA A 110 -17.14 -1.09 1.98
N ASN A 111 -15.97 -1.71 2.20
CA ASN A 111 -15.79 -2.99 2.89
C ASN A 111 -16.69 -4.11 2.32
N SER A 112 -17.02 -4.03 1.03
CA SER A 112 -18.12 -4.79 0.42
C SER A 112 -17.83 -6.28 0.28
N ALA A 113 -16.54 -6.65 0.18
CA ALA A 113 -16.10 -8.02 0.01
C ALA A 113 -15.46 -8.64 1.25
N ASN A 114 -15.58 -7.99 2.42
CA ASN A 114 -14.99 -8.51 3.65
C ASN A 114 -15.71 -9.78 4.11
N LYS A 115 -15.02 -10.92 3.97
CA LYS A 115 -15.51 -12.25 4.35
C LYS A 115 -15.22 -12.62 5.81
N HIS A 116 -14.47 -11.79 6.53
CA HIS A 116 -14.04 -12.05 7.90
C HIS A 116 -14.85 -11.23 8.91
N GLU A 117 -15.08 -11.84 10.07
CA GLU A 117 -15.81 -11.23 11.18
C GLU A 117 -14.82 -10.56 12.16
N SER A 118 -15.17 -9.35 12.62
CA SER A 118 -14.41 -8.64 13.66
C SER A 118 -14.58 -9.30 15.03
N GLY A 119 -13.60 -9.11 15.92
CA GLY A 119 -13.68 -9.60 17.30
C GLY A 119 -13.57 -11.12 17.44
N THR A 120 -13.21 -11.82 16.37
CA THR A 120 -12.88 -13.24 16.44
C THR A 120 -11.50 -13.44 17.06
N ALA A 121 -11.23 -14.66 17.53
CA ALA A 121 -9.92 -15.01 18.09
C ALA A 121 -8.75 -14.95 17.07
N ARG A 122 -9.01 -14.50 15.84
CA ARG A 122 -8.05 -14.46 14.72
C ARG A 122 -7.90 -13.07 14.11
N GLU A 123 -8.69 -12.09 14.56
CA GLU A 123 -8.63 -10.68 14.16
C GLU A 123 -8.80 -9.79 15.41
N TYR A 124 -7.67 -9.41 16.00
CA TYR A 124 -7.61 -8.59 17.22
C TYR A 124 -7.12 -7.17 16.96
N MET A 125 -6.73 -6.82 15.73
CA MET A 125 -6.14 -5.52 15.39
C MET A 125 -7.14 -4.60 14.72
N LEU A 126 -7.97 -5.13 13.82
CA LEU A 126 -8.95 -4.37 13.08
C LEU A 126 -10.35 -4.56 13.66
N ASP A 127 -10.99 -3.43 13.91
CA ASP A 127 -12.41 -3.36 14.23
C ASP A 127 -13.18 -2.81 13.02
N ARG A 128 -14.27 -3.49 12.61
CA ARG A 128 -15.05 -3.11 11.43
C ARG A 128 -15.71 -1.75 11.60
N ALA A 129 -16.26 -1.46 12.78
CA ALA A 129 -16.92 -0.17 13.03
C ALA A 129 -15.90 0.98 12.95
N PHE A 130 -14.69 0.76 13.45
CA PHE A 130 -13.58 1.71 13.28
C PHE A 130 -13.21 1.91 11.80
N LEU A 131 -13.08 0.84 11.01
CA LEU A 131 -12.79 0.96 9.57
C LEU A 131 -13.91 1.69 8.81
N GLU A 132 -15.16 1.41 9.11
CA GLU A 132 -16.32 2.09 8.50
C GLU A 132 -16.31 3.59 8.85
N SER A 133 -16.10 3.95 10.12
CA SER A 133 -15.99 5.35 10.53
C SER A 133 -14.80 6.06 9.89
N ALA A 134 -13.63 5.41 9.81
CA ALA A 134 -12.44 6.00 9.18
C ALA A 134 -12.63 6.17 7.66
N ALA A 135 -13.34 5.25 7.00
CA ALA A 135 -13.67 5.34 5.58
C ALA A 135 -14.56 6.56 5.30
N GLU A 136 -15.62 6.76 6.11
CA GLU A 136 -16.53 7.90 5.97
C GLU A 136 -15.80 9.23 6.19
N GLU A 137 -14.96 9.31 7.22
CA GLU A 137 -14.19 10.51 7.54
C GLU A 137 -13.20 10.85 6.42
N TYR A 138 -12.51 9.85 5.87
CA TYR A 138 -11.60 10.04 4.74
C TYR A 138 -12.33 10.43 3.46
N ALA A 139 -13.48 9.82 3.16
CA ALA A 139 -14.18 9.97 1.90
C ALA A 139 -14.72 11.38 1.65
N ASN A 140 -14.98 12.16 2.71
CA ASN A 140 -15.43 13.56 2.59
C ASN A 140 -16.65 13.73 1.67
N GLY A 141 -17.63 12.84 1.79
CA GLY A 141 -18.85 12.85 0.97
C GLY A 141 -18.71 12.18 -0.42
N ILE A 142 -17.54 11.64 -0.77
CA ILE A 142 -17.41 10.74 -1.92
C ILE A 142 -18.01 9.37 -1.56
N ARG A 143 -18.61 8.70 -2.55
CA ARG A 143 -19.10 7.34 -2.35
C ARG A 143 -17.95 6.40 -2.00
N LEU A 144 -18.12 5.56 -0.99
CA LEU A 144 -17.07 4.66 -0.52
C LEU A 144 -16.62 3.64 -1.58
N ASP A 145 -17.41 3.36 -2.60
CA ASP A 145 -17.04 2.48 -3.73
C ASP A 145 -16.36 3.22 -4.90
N ASP A 146 -16.20 4.55 -4.83
CA ASP A 146 -15.60 5.35 -5.89
C ASP A 146 -14.14 4.93 -6.12
N PRO A 147 -13.72 4.67 -7.38
CA PRO A 147 -12.39 4.17 -7.70
C PRO A 147 -11.24 5.09 -7.28
N ARG A 148 -11.53 6.37 -6.96
CA ARG A 148 -10.52 7.33 -6.47
C ARG A 148 -10.11 7.10 -5.03
N ILE A 149 -10.96 6.49 -4.21
CA ILE A 149 -10.70 6.16 -2.80
C ILE A 149 -10.74 4.65 -2.53
N SER A 150 -11.44 3.90 -3.38
CA SER A 150 -11.46 2.44 -3.43
C SER A 150 -10.80 1.94 -4.71
N PRO A 151 -9.46 2.00 -4.80
CA PRO A 151 -8.72 1.70 -6.02
C PRO A 151 -8.91 0.27 -6.54
N ILE A 152 -9.47 -0.66 -5.74
CA ILE A 152 -9.87 -1.97 -6.26
C ILE A 152 -10.85 -1.87 -7.42
N ASN A 153 -11.64 -0.80 -7.49
CA ASN A 153 -12.62 -0.53 -8.57
C ASN A 153 -12.01 0.23 -9.75
N GLY A 154 -10.73 0.60 -9.69
CA GLY A 154 -10.01 1.36 -10.71
C GLY A 154 -9.49 0.52 -11.89
N PRO A 155 -8.65 1.12 -12.75
CA PRO A 155 -8.10 0.46 -13.94
C PRO A 155 -6.92 -0.47 -13.58
N ILE A 156 -7.21 -1.57 -12.86
CA ILE A 156 -6.21 -2.55 -12.38
C ILE A 156 -5.25 -3.02 -13.48
N HIS A 157 -5.72 -3.22 -14.71
CA HIS A 157 -4.90 -3.62 -15.87
C HIS A 157 -3.73 -2.67 -16.20
N ARG A 158 -3.74 -1.44 -15.67
CA ARG A 158 -2.67 -0.45 -15.86
C ARG A 158 -1.62 -0.49 -14.76
N LEU A 159 -1.77 -1.33 -13.74
CA LEU A 159 -0.81 -1.39 -12.64
C LEU A 159 0.55 -1.96 -13.12
N PRO A 160 1.66 -1.44 -12.57
CA PRO A 160 2.95 -2.10 -12.70
C PRO A 160 2.94 -3.42 -11.89
N PRO A 161 4.03 -4.22 -11.93
CA PRO A 161 4.14 -5.41 -11.10
C PRO A 161 3.81 -5.15 -9.62
N VAL A 162 3.04 -6.04 -9.00
CA VAL A 162 2.54 -5.90 -7.62
C VAL A 162 2.93 -7.09 -6.78
N HIS A 163 3.55 -6.84 -5.63
CA HIS A 163 3.71 -7.82 -4.57
C HIS A 163 2.76 -7.47 -3.43
N VAL A 164 1.98 -8.44 -2.97
CA VAL A 164 1.07 -8.30 -1.83
C VAL A 164 1.42 -9.32 -0.76
N CYS A 165 1.53 -8.86 0.49
CA CYS A 165 1.66 -9.70 1.66
C CYS A 165 0.56 -9.36 2.66
N ALA A 166 -0.21 -10.35 3.11
CA ALA A 166 -1.32 -10.15 4.03
C ALA A 166 -1.45 -11.34 5.00
N ALA A 167 -2.11 -11.14 6.13
CA ALA A 167 -2.50 -12.24 7.00
C ALA A 167 -3.76 -12.94 6.46
N GLU A 168 -3.85 -14.26 6.60
CA GLU A 168 -5.00 -15.04 6.09
C GLU A 168 -6.32 -14.70 6.78
N THR A 169 -6.26 -14.25 8.03
CA THR A 169 -7.43 -14.07 8.89
C THR A 169 -7.75 -12.60 9.15
N GLU A 170 -7.02 -11.67 8.53
CA GLU A 170 -7.31 -10.25 8.71
C GLU A 170 -8.56 -9.82 7.92
N LEU A 171 -9.25 -8.79 8.40
CA LEU A 171 -10.44 -8.23 7.71
C LEU A 171 -10.18 -7.86 6.25
N LEU A 172 -8.95 -7.45 5.94
CA LEU A 172 -8.53 -6.96 4.63
C LEU A 172 -7.89 -8.03 3.74
N ALA A 173 -7.87 -9.30 4.17
CA ALA A 173 -7.34 -10.40 3.36
C ALA A 173 -8.05 -10.50 2.01
N SER A 174 -9.38 -10.32 2.00
CA SER A 174 -10.19 -10.36 0.79
C SER A 174 -9.84 -9.25 -0.22
N ASP A 175 -9.37 -8.08 0.22
CA ASP A 175 -8.89 -7.02 -0.67
C ASP A 175 -7.60 -7.43 -1.37
N SER A 176 -6.70 -8.06 -0.62
CA SER A 176 -5.42 -8.60 -1.13
C SER A 176 -5.64 -9.72 -2.16
N GLU A 177 -6.52 -10.67 -1.85
CA GLU A 177 -6.91 -11.76 -2.75
C GLU A 177 -7.51 -11.20 -4.05
N ARG A 178 -8.49 -10.29 -3.94
CA ARG A 178 -9.17 -9.70 -5.10
C ARG A 178 -8.23 -8.92 -5.98
N LEU A 179 -7.31 -8.14 -5.41
CA LEU A 179 -6.33 -7.38 -6.19
C LEU A 179 -5.46 -8.31 -7.03
N VAL A 180 -4.91 -9.36 -6.42
CA VAL A 180 -4.00 -10.27 -7.13
C VAL A 180 -4.75 -11.12 -8.15
N GLN A 181 -5.90 -11.68 -7.79
CA GLN A 181 -6.74 -12.43 -8.72
C GLN A 181 -7.11 -11.59 -9.94
N ARG A 182 -7.73 -10.41 -9.72
CA ARG A 182 -8.16 -9.52 -10.80
C ARG A 182 -6.96 -9.00 -11.61
N GLY A 183 -5.84 -8.72 -10.95
CA GLY A 183 -4.61 -8.31 -11.60
C GLY A 183 -4.11 -9.36 -12.59
N GLN A 184 -4.00 -10.62 -12.14
CA GLN A 184 -3.57 -11.74 -12.97
C GLN A 184 -4.51 -12.01 -14.15
N GLU A 185 -5.83 -11.98 -13.91
CA GLU A 185 -6.85 -12.10 -14.97
C GLU A 185 -6.72 -11.01 -16.05
N LEU A 186 -6.22 -9.83 -15.67
CA LEU A 186 -5.98 -8.69 -16.56
C LEU A 186 -4.54 -8.60 -17.09
N GLY A 187 -3.70 -9.61 -16.83
CA GLY A 187 -2.32 -9.67 -17.32
C GLY A 187 -1.30 -8.85 -16.53
N VAL A 188 -1.64 -8.39 -15.32
CA VAL A 188 -0.69 -7.76 -14.39
C VAL A 188 0.15 -8.84 -13.72
N ASP A 189 1.46 -8.62 -13.65
CA ASP A 189 2.39 -9.42 -12.86
C ASP A 189 2.16 -9.15 -11.35
N ALA A 190 1.19 -9.85 -10.78
CA ALA A 190 0.80 -9.72 -9.39
C ALA A 190 1.06 -11.03 -8.63
N GLU A 191 1.69 -10.95 -7.46
CA GLU A 191 1.92 -12.08 -6.55
C GLU A 191 1.36 -11.81 -5.16
N LEU A 192 0.77 -12.84 -4.55
CA LEU A 192 0.18 -12.80 -3.21
C LEU A 192 0.95 -13.73 -2.28
N GLN A 193 1.20 -13.26 -1.06
CA GLN A 193 1.66 -14.06 0.06
C GLN A 193 0.69 -13.92 1.23
N LEU A 194 -0.14 -14.93 1.39
CA LEU A 194 -0.98 -15.10 2.56
C LEU A 194 -0.20 -15.83 3.66
N TRP A 195 -0.28 -15.32 4.88
CA TRP A 195 0.40 -15.88 6.04
C TRP A 195 -0.62 -16.26 7.12
N ALA A 196 -0.63 -17.54 7.49
CA ALA A 196 -1.39 -18.05 8.62
C ALA A 196 -0.88 -17.47 9.95
N ASP A 197 -1.78 -17.36 10.93
CA ASP A 197 -1.49 -16.96 12.31
C ASP A 197 -0.74 -15.63 12.44
N GLN A 198 -0.99 -14.69 11.53
CA GLN A 198 -0.46 -13.33 11.57
C GLN A 198 -1.55 -12.30 11.83
N MET A 199 -1.15 -11.14 12.32
CA MET A 199 -2.00 -9.97 12.52
C MET A 199 -1.98 -9.05 11.29
N HIS A 200 -2.99 -8.18 11.21
CA HIS A 200 -3.03 -7.11 10.21
C HIS A 200 -1.72 -6.31 10.15
N ALA A 201 -1.17 -6.14 8.95
CA ALA A 201 0.07 -5.43 8.69
C ALA A 201 1.26 -5.89 9.56
N PHE A 202 1.33 -7.18 9.93
CA PHE A 202 2.42 -7.77 10.72
C PHE A 202 3.85 -7.40 10.26
N PRO A 203 4.17 -7.12 8.97
CA PRO A 203 5.51 -6.70 8.57
C PRO A 203 5.97 -5.40 9.23
N THR A 204 5.03 -4.53 9.63
CA THR A 204 5.34 -3.29 10.38
C THR A 204 5.88 -3.56 11.79
N PHE A 205 5.65 -4.78 12.33
CA PHE A 205 6.10 -5.24 13.65
C PHE A 205 7.40 -6.07 13.58
N ALA A 206 8.17 -5.98 12.49
CA ALA A 206 9.42 -6.73 12.27
C ALA A 206 10.51 -6.51 13.35
N ALA A 207 10.36 -5.53 14.23
CA ALA A 207 11.19 -5.36 15.42
C ALA A 207 11.04 -6.51 16.43
N VAL A 208 9.84 -7.10 16.50
CA VAL A 208 9.47 -8.10 17.52
C VAL A 208 8.88 -9.38 16.92
N LEU A 209 8.52 -9.38 15.62
CA LEU A 209 8.02 -10.55 14.88
C LEU A 209 9.01 -11.00 13.80
N PRO A 210 9.62 -12.20 13.92
CA PRO A 210 10.51 -12.77 12.90
C PRO A 210 9.85 -12.94 11.52
N GLU A 211 8.56 -13.27 11.50
CA GLU A 211 7.74 -13.39 10.30
C GLU A 211 7.67 -12.05 9.57
N GLY A 212 7.53 -10.94 10.31
CA GLY A 212 7.57 -9.60 9.75
C GLY A 212 8.89 -9.29 9.05
N VAL A 213 10.03 -9.74 9.60
CA VAL A 213 11.34 -9.63 8.93
C VAL A 213 11.35 -10.42 7.62
N SER A 214 10.78 -11.62 7.63
CA SER A 214 10.72 -12.49 6.46
C SER A 214 9.85 -11.91 5.35
N ALA A 215 8.69 -11.34 5.70
CA ALA A 215 7.81 -10.65 4.76
C ALA A 215 8.51 -9.44 4.11
N VAL A 216 9.18 -8.60 4.90
CA VAL A 216 9.96 -7.46 4.36
C VAL A 216 11.06 -7.92 3.42
N LYS A 217 11.75 -9.05 3.73
CA LYS A 217 12.77 -9.62 2.84
C LYS A 217 12.20 -10.07 1.50
N LYS A 218 11.03 -10.71 1.49
CA LYS A 218 10.36 -11.15 0.26
C LYS A 218 9.93 -9.96 -0.60
N ALA A 219 9.32 -8.94 0.00
CA ALA A 219 8.98 -7.69 -0.69
C ALA A 219 10.23 -6.97 -1.25
N ALA A 220 11.31 -6.90 -0.49
CA ALA A 220 12.58 -6.32 -0.94
C ALA A 220 13.16 -7.07 -2.15
N ALA A 221 13.15 -8.42 -2.10
CA ALA A 221 13.64 -9.25 -3.19
C ALA A 221 12.82 -9.05 -4.47
N PHE A 222 11.49 -8.96 -4.36
CA PHE A 222 10.60 -8.63 -5.47
C PHE A 222 10.97 -7.29 -6.11
N LEU A 223 11.10 -6.22 -5.30
CA LEU A 223 11.46 -4.89 -5.79
C LEU A 223 12.84 -4.88 -6.48
N VAL A 224 13.83 -5.58 -5.93
CA VAL A 224 15.16 -5.70 -6.54
C VAL A 224 15.10 -6.43 -7.88
N ALA A 225 14.32 -7.51 -7.97
CA ALA A 225 14.15 -8.25 -9.22
C ALA A 225 13.51 -7.37 -10.31
N ARG A 226 12.43 -6.66 -9.98
CA ARG A 226 11.71 -5.81 -10.95
C ARG A 226 12.49 -4.56 -11.35
N ALA A 227 13.28 -4.00 -10.44
CA ALA A 227 14.16 -2.87 -10.77
C ALA A 227 15.21 -3.23 -11.84
N LYS A 228 15.70 -4.48 -11.88
CA LYS A 228 16.65 -4.93 -12.91
C LYS A 228 15.98 -4.98 -14.28
N THR A 229 14.76 -5.50 -14.38
CA THR A 229 13.99 -5.54 -15.62
C THR A 229 13.64 -4.13 -16.12
N ALA A 230 13.23 -3.24 -15.22
CA ALA A 230 12.86 -1.85 -15.58
C ALA A 230 14.04 -0.97 -16.02
N LYS A 231 15.29 -1.35 -15.73
CA LYS A 231 16.48 -0.63 -16.22
C LYS A 231 16.91 -1.04 -17.63
N ILE A 232 16.32 -2.11 -18.18
CA ILE A 232 16.65 -2.66 -19.49
C ILE A 232 15.68 -2.11 -20.58
N SER A 233 14.54 -1.54 -20.17
CA SER A 233 13.58 -0.82 -21.02
C SER A 233 13.88 0.67 -21.12
#